data_AF-A0A368XRY4-F1
#
_entry.id   AF-A0A368XRY4-F1
#
_cell.length_a   1.000
_cell.length_b   1.000
_cell.length_c   1.000
_cell.angle_alpha   90.00
_cell.angle_beta   90.00
_cell.angle_gamma   90.00
#
_symmetry.space_group_name_H-M   'P 1'
#
loop_
_entity.id
_entity.type
_entity.pdbx_description
1 polymer ?
#
loop_
_entity_poly.entity_id
_entity_poly.type
_entity_poly.pdbx_seq_one_letter_code
_entity_poly.pdbx_strand_id
1 'polypeptide(L)'
;MLRRWVLYVLLLFVFGILVACGDDSETSGDAAGEGTTEEGQEETDGEQNRYAIVFKNTGNPYGEKEMEGFENAINELGAEAILRAPDQPTVEGQIQIIEELIAQQVDAIAIVGNDYDGLQPVLTKAMNQDIKVLSLDSAVNGDSRMVHINQADPEAIGRTQIQAVAEIIDNEGQFAVLSATSQASNQNLWIEWMQTELEEGDYGDMELVEVAYGDDLRDKSVSETEALLQSYPDLKAIVSPTTVGIAAASKVITDKGLQGEVVVTGLGLPSEMAEYINNGVSPWMYLWNPLDVGYLAGYAADALVEGEISGEVGDTFEAGDLGSYEVTESEDGTEVLLGEPFRFDEDNIDEWKEIY
;
A
#
# COMPACT_ATOMS: atom_id res chain seq x y z
N MET A 1 6.66 -34.51 -36.98
CA MET A 1 7.52 -34.53 -38.18
C MET A 1 6.86 -33.69 -39.27
N LEU A 2 7.56 -32.64 -39.74
CA LEU A 2 7.60 -32.03 -41.09
C LEU A 2 6.28 -31.89 -41.90
N ARG A 3 5.93 -30.80 -42.59
CA ARG A 3 6.68 -29.66 -43.15
C ARG A 3 5.68 -28.64 -43.74
N ARG A 4 6.00 -27.35 -43.63
CA ARG A 4 5.52 -26.19 -44.43
C ARG A 4 5.58 -26.45 -45.94
N TRP A 5 4.68 -25.86 -46.75
CA TRP A 5 5.00 -25.26 -48.07
C TRP A 5 4.04 -24.11 -48.42
N VAL A 6 4.65 -23.04 -48.93
CA VAL A 6 4.13 -21.75 -49.41
C VAL A 6 3.77 -21.86 -50.90
N LEU A 7 2.78 -21.10 -51.40
CA LEU A 7 2.82 -20.65 -52.80
C LEU A 7 2.01 -19.35 -53.02
N TYR A 8 2.71 -18.34 -53.55
CA TYR A 8 2.23 -17.05 -54.04
C TYR A 8 1.55 -17.19 -55.42
N VAL A 9 0.53 -16.38 -55.70
CA VAL A 9 0.13 -16.03 -57.08
C VAL A 9 -0.03 -14.51 -57.18
N LEU A 10 0.88 -13.90 -57.93
CA LEU A 10 0.85 -12.55 -58.48
C LEU A 10 -0.12 -12.50 -59.67
N LEU A 11 -0.93 -11.44 -59.78
CA LEU A 11 -1.52 -11.07 -61.07
C LEU A 11 -1.69 -9.54 -61.17
N LEU A 12 -0.85 -8.97 -62.03
CA LEU A 12 -0.86 -7.62 -62.57
C LEU A 12 -2.12 -7.38 -63.42
N PHE A 13 -2.75 -6.21 -63.27
CA PHE A 13 -3.45 -5.57 -64.39
C PHE A 13 -3.22 -4.06 -64.38
N VAL A 14 -2.85 -3.57 -65.55
CA VAL A 14 -2.43 -2.21 -65.88
C VAL A 14 -3.60 -1.47 -66.53
N PHE A 15 -3.53 -0.13 -66.47
CA PHE A 15 -3.94 0.86 -67.49
C PHE A 15 -5.18 1.73 -67.20
N GLY A 16 -4.98 3.05 -67.28
CA GLY A 16 -6.04 4.05 -67.39
C GLY A 16 -5.62 5.49 -67.07
N ILE A 17 -4.81 6.09 -67.93
CA ILE A 17 -4.50 7.54 -67.94
C ILE A 17 -5.75 8.34 -68.34
N LEU A 18 -6.00 9.49 -67.69
CA LEU A 18 -6.62 10.66 -68.33
C LEU A 18 -6.17 11.96 -67.62
N VAL A 19 -5.41 12.74 -68.37
CA VAL A 19 -5.05 14.14 -68.12
C VAL A 19 -6.14 15.03 -68.74
N ALA A 20 -6.55 16.11 -68.07
CA ALA A 20 -7.15 17.26 -68.73
C ALA A 20 -6.89 18.56 -67.94
N CYS A 21 -6.42 19.57 -68.69
CA CYS A 21 -5.92 20.90 -68.31
C CYS A 21 -6.98 21.89 -67.81
N GLY A 22 -6.52 23.00 -67.24
CA GLY A 22 -7.23 24.29 -67.30
C GLY A 22 -6.57 25.38 -66.45
N ASP A 23 -5.99 26.39 -67.12
CA ASP A 23 -5.06 27.42 -66.62
C ASP A 23 -5.75 28.77 -66.31
N ASP A 24 -5.08 29.54 -65.44
CA ASP A 24 -5.08 30.99 -65.12
C ASP A 24 -6.24 31.96 -65.45
N SER A 25 -6.60 32.79 -64.46
CA SER A 25 -6.67 34.27 -64.61
C SER A 25 -6.75 35.02 -63.26
N GLU A 26 -5.87 36.01 -63.09
CA GLU A 26 -5.93 37.07 -62.07
C GLU A 26 -7.14 38.00 -62.30
N THR A 27 -7.80 38.47 -61.23
CA THR A 27 -8.10 39.91 -60.99
C THR A 27 -8.53 40.11 -59.52
N SER A 28 -8.04 41.22 -58.97
CA SER A 28 -8.16 41.82 -57.64
C SER A 28 -9.55 41.92 -57.00
N GLY A 29 -9.57 41.80 -55.66
CA GLY A 29 -10.68 42.17 -54.78
C GLY A 29 -10.28 42.12 -53.31
N ASP A 30 -10.03 43.30 -52.75
CA ASP A 30 -9.71 43.58 -51.34
C ASP A 30 -10.91 43.27 -50.42
N ALA A 31 -10.69 42.52 -49.34
CA ALA A 31 -11.56 42.49 -48.16
C ALA A 31 -10.85 41.79 -46.97
N ALA A 32 -10.55 42.58 -45.95
CA ALA A 32 -10.07 42.16 -44.65
C ALA A 32 -11.05 41.21 -43.92
N GLY A 33 -10.48 40.24 -43.19
CA GLY A 33 -11.23 39.34 -42.31
C GLY A 33 -10.27 38.60 -41.38
N GLU A 34 -10.15 39.15 -40.18
CA GLU A 34 -9.55 38.67 -38.92
C GLU A 34 -8.97 37.25 -38.89
N GLY A 35 -7.67 37.20 -38.55
CA GLY A 35 -7.01 35.99 -38.09
C GLY A 35 -7.44 35.64 -36.67
N THR A 36 -7.97 34.44 -36.51
CA THR A 36 -7.89 33.68 -35.27
C THR A 36 -6.67 32.77 -35.37
N THR A 37 -5.60 33.18 -34.71
CA THR A 37 -4.53 32.30 -34.26
C THR A 37 -5.14 31.29 -33.31
N GLU A 38 -5.35 30.06 -33.78
CA GLU A 38 -5.40 28.91 -32.87
C GLU A 38 -3.98 28.77 -32.31
N GLU A 39 -3.81 29.10 -31.03
CA GLU A 39 -2.67 28.68 -30.25
C GLU A 39 -2.68 27.15 -30.27
N GLY A 40 -1.83 26.58 -31.14
CA GLY A 40 -1.47 25.18 -31.07
C GLY A 40 -0.89 24.93 -29.69
N GLN A 41 -1.61 24.17 -28.89
CA GLN A 41 -1.06 23.49 -27.72
C GLN A 41 0.10 22.65 -28.26
N GLU A 42 1.33 23.02 -27.90
CA GLU A 42 2.48 22.14 -28.05
C GLU A 42 2.17 20.90 -27.19
N GLU A 43 1.70 19.82 -27.82
CA GLU A 43 1.94 18.49 -27.29
C GLU A 43 3.45 18.31 -27.30
N THR A 44 4.09 18.61 -26.17
CA THR A 44 5.36 18.00 -25.85
C THR A 44 5.11 16.51 -25.78
N ASP A 45 5.51 15.79 -26.82
CA ASP A 45 5.74 14.34 -26.83
C ASP A 45 6.91 14.05 -25.88
N GLY A 46 6.70 14.33 -24.59
CA GLY A 46 7.55 13.97 -23.48
C GLY A 46 7.10 12.61 -22.98
N GLU A 47 8.06 11.72 -22.75
CA GLU A 47 7.80 10.45 -22.07
C GLU A 47 7.11 10.78 -20.73
N GLN A 48 5.90 10.27 -20.53
CA GLN A 48 5.14 10.45 -19.29
C GLN A 48 5.89 9.75 -18.16
N ASN A 49 6.17 10.45 -17.05
CA ASN A 49 6.80 9.83 -15.88
C ASN A 49 5.99 8.62 -15.40
N ARG A 50 6.67 7.56 -14.96
CA ARG A 50 6.08 6.26 -14.60
C ARG A 50 6.46 5.91 -13.17
N TYR A 51 5.45 5.81 -12.30
CA TYR A 51 5.62 5.58 -10.89
C TYR A 51 5.02 4.22 -10.53
N ALA A 52 5.82 3.37 -9.90
CA ALA A 52 5.37 2.03 -9.51
C ALA A 52 5.16 1.92 -8.01
N ILE A 53 4.07 1.27 -7.61
CA ILE A 53 3.89 0.78 -6.25
C ILE A 53 3.96 -0.75 -6.26
N VAL A 54 4.68 -1.31 -5.29
CA VAL A 54 4.83 -2.74 -5.08
C VAL A 54 4.32 -3.10 -3.69
N PHE A 55 3.13 -3.70 -3.63
CA PHE A 55 2.51 -4.14 -2.37
C PHE A 55 3.00 -5.53 -1.94
N LYS A 56 2.64 -5.95 -0.72
CA LYS A 56 3.02 -7.25 -0.12
C LYS A 56 2.56 -8.44 -0.94
N ASN A 57 1.27 -8.51 -1.28
CA ASN A 57 0.65 -9.58 -2.07
C ASN A 57 -0.70 -9.17 -2.67
N THR A 58 -1.14 -9.86 -3.72
CA THR A 58 -2.50 -9.72 -4.26
C THR A 58 -3.57 -10.30 -3.31
N GLY A 59 -4.80 -9.83 -3.42
CA GLY A 59 -5.95 -10.36 -2.67
C GLY A 59 -6.06 -9.87 -1.23
N ASN A 60 -5.34 -8.78 -0.90
CA ASN A 60 -5.44 -8.07 0.38
C ASN A 60 -6.20 -6.74 0.15
N PRO A 61 -7.42 -6.58 0.67
CA PRO A 61 -8.22 -5.37 0.47
C PRO A 61 -7.56 -4.08 0.95
N TYR A 62 -6.72 -4.14 2.00
CA TYR A 62 -5.96 -2.98 2.47
C TYR A 62 -4.97 -2.51 1.40
N GLY A 63 -4.23 -3.46 0.82
CA GLY A 63 -3.28 -3.17 -0.25
C GLY A 63 -3.95 -2.69 -1.54
N GLU A 64 -5.15 -3.18 -1.84
CA GLU A 64 -5.95 -2.67 -2.95
C GLU A 64 -6.31 -1.19 -2.76
N LYS A 65 -6.70 -0.79 -1.54
CA LYS A 65 -6.99 0.60 -1.19
C LYS A 65 -5.75 1.48 -1.18
N GLU A 66 -4.63 0.99 -0.67
CA GLU A 66 -3.37 1.72 -0.68
C GLU A 66 -2.86 1.95 -2.11
N MET A 67 -2.91 0.93 -2.97
CA MET A 67 -2.56 1.07 -4.39
C MET A 67 -3.53 1.99 -5.15
N GLU A 68 -4.83 1.98 -4.81
CA GLU A 68 -5.82 2.92 -5.34
C GLU A 68 -5.48 4.37 -4.97
N GLY A 69 -5.11 4.63 -3.70
CA GLY A 69 -4.67 5.95 -3.25
C GLY A 69 -3.44 6.45 -4.00
N PHE A 70 -2.45 5.57 -4.20
CA PHE A 70 -1.26 5.86 -4.98
C PHE A 70 -1.59 6.17 -6.45
N GLU A 71 -2.44 5.35 -7.08
CA GLU A 71 -2.89 5.58 -8.46
C GLU A 71 -3.59 6.94 -8.61
N ASN A 72 -4.44 7.32 -7.65
CA ASN A 72 -5.13 8.61 -7.67
C ASN A 72 -4.14 9.78 -7.64
N ALA A 73 -3.16 9.76 -6.73
CA ALA A 73 -2.14 10.81 -6.65
C ALA A 73 -1.35 10.95 -7.96
N ILE A 74 -0.86 9.83 -8.51
CA ILE A 74 -0.06 9.83 -9.74
C ILE A 74 -0.87 10.29 -10.95
N ASN A 75 -2.16 9.92 -11.03
CA ASN A 75 -3.05 10.39 -12.08
C ASN A 75 -3.34 11.89 -11.99
N GLU A 76 -3.49 12.45 -10.78
CA GLU A 76 -3.66 13.89 -10.55
C GLU A 76 -2.44 14.70 -10.97
N LEU A 77 -1.25 14.11 -10.82
CA LEU A 77 0.03 14.65 -11.27
C LEU A 77 0.25 14.49 -12.79
N GLY A 78 -0.66 13.81 -13.49
CA GLY A 78 -0.60 13.62 -14.94
C GLY A 78 0.40 12.55 -15.39
N ALA A 79 0.78 11.63 -14.49
CA ALA A 79 1.76 10.58 -14.72
C ALA A 79 1.13 9.17 -14.84
N GLU A 80 1.93 8.15 -15.16
CA GLU A 80 1.48 6.75 -15.27
C GLU A 80 1.72 6.02 -13.93
N ALA A 81 0.66 5.48 -13.33
CA ALA A 81 0.76 4.60 -12.16
C ALA A 81 0.90 3.13 -12.58
N ILE A 82 1.82 2.39 -11.96
CA ILE A 82 2.02 0.96 -12.17
C ILE A 82 1.81 0.23 -10.85
N LEU A 83 0.70 -0.49 -10.74
CA LEU A 83 0.32 -1.21 -9.52
C LEU A 83 0.75 -2.68 -9.61
N ARG A 84 1.60 -3.14 -8.68
CA ARG A 84 2.11 -4.51 -8.68
C ARG A 84 2.05 -5.12 -7.28
N ALA A 85 1.81 -6.43 -7.23
CA ALA A 85 2.01 -7.24 -6.05
C ALA A 85 2.28 -8.69 -6.48
N PRO A 86 3.07 -9.47 -5.73
CA PRO A 86 3.22 -10.90 -5.99
C PRO A 86 1.97 -11.68 -5.52
N ASP A 87 1.79 -12.90 -6.01
CA ASP A 87 0.66 -13.75 -5.57
C ASP A 87 0.76 -14.13 -4.08
N GLN A 88 1.97 -14.17 -3.53
CA GLN A 88 2.29 -14.56 -2.15
C GLN A 88 3.24 -13.53 -1.54
N PRO A 89 3.14 -13.25 -0.22
CA PRO A 89 3.96 -12.23 0.44
C PRO A 89 5.38 -12.72 0.68
N THR A 90 6.16 -12.80 -0.39
CA THR A 90 7.54 -13.29 -0.38
C THR A 90 8.52 -12.26 -0.93
N VAL A 91 9.75 -12.32 -0.42
CA VAL A 91 10.87 -11.50 -0.88
C VAL A 91 11.18 -11.82 -2.34
N GLU A 92 11.18 -13.10 -2.73
CA GLU A 92 11.47 -13.51 -4.10
C GLU A 92 10.43 -12.99 -5.11
N GLY A 93 9.16 -12.90 -4.70
CA GLY A 93 8.10 -12.32 -5.52
C GLY A 93 8.34 -10.83 -5.78
N GLN A 94 8.69 -10.08 -4.73
CA GLN A 94 9.00 -8.66 -4.86
C GLN A 94 10.30 -8.40 -5.66
N ILE A 95 11.34 -9.23 -5.48
CA ILE A 95 12.57 -9.13 -6.30
C ILE A 95 12.25 -9.24 -7.80
N GLN A 96 11.41 -10.20 -8.19
CA GLN A 96 11.04 -10.38 -9.61
C GLN A 96 10.31 -9.16 -10.17
N ILE A 97 9.38 -8.61 -9.41
CA ILE A 97 8.63 -7.40 -9.80
C ILE A 97 9.59 -6.20 -9.94
N ILE A 98 10.47 -5.98 -8.96
CA ILE A 98 11.41 -4.85 -8.98
C ILE A 98 12.38 -4.98 -10.15
N GLU A 99 12.87 -6.19 -10.47
CA GLU A 99 13.70 -6.42 -11.67
C GLU A 99 12.98 -6.05 -12.97
N GLU A 100 11.68 -6.33 -13.07
CA GLU A 100 10.86 -5.93 -14.22
C GLU A 100 10.64 -4.41 -14.29
N LEU A 101 10.49 -3.75 -13.14
CA LEU A 101 10.33 -2.30 -13.06
C LEU A 101 11.63 -1.57 -13.44
N ILE A 102 12.78 -2.08 -12.98
CA ILE A 102 14.10 -1.61 -13.42
C ILE A 102 14.25 -1.75 -14.93
N ALA A 103 13.88 -2.91 -15.49
CA ALA A 103 13.95 -3.14 -16.95
C ALA A 103 13.01 -2.22 -17.76
N GLN A 104 11.93 -1.78 -17.14
CA GLN A 104 10.98 -0.82 -17.68
C GLN A 104 11.41 0.64 -17.52
N GLN A 105 12.51 0.91 -16.80
CA GLN A 105 13.04 2.26 -16.56
C GLN A 105 11.98 3.18 -15.96
N VAL A 106 11.24 2.71 -14.95
CA VAL A 106 10.32 3.57 -14.18
C VAL A 106 11.10 4.65 -13.42
N ASP A 107 10.46 5.78 -13.14
CA ASP A 107 11.09 6.92 -12.48
C ASP A 107 11.14 6.74 -10.96
N ALA A 108 10.13 6.08 -10.39
CA ALA A 108 10.09 5.76 -8.96
C ALA A 108 9.49 4.37 -8.66
N ILE A 109 9.91 3.82 -7.52
CA ILE A 109 9.36 2.61 -6.90
C ILE A 109 9.03 2.90 -5.44
N ALA A 110 7.74 2.88 -5.11
CA ALA A 110 7.20 2.84 -3.77
C ALA A 110 7.02 1.38 -3.33
N ILE A 111 7.79 0.90 -2.36
CA ILE A 111 7.80 -0.51 -1.94
C ILE A 111 7.21 -0.69 -0.53
N VAL A 112 6.25 -1.61 -0.39
CA VAL A 112 5.84 -2.16 0.90
C VAL A 112 6.63 -3.43 1.16
N GLY A 113 7.67 -3.37 1.98
CA GLY A 113 8.63 -4.46 2.15
C GLY A 113 8.06 -5.70 2.84
N ASN A 114 8.19 -6.87 2.21
CA ASN A 114 7.91 -8.17 2.87
C ASN A 114 9.03 -8.64 3.81
N ASP A 115 10.20 -8.01 3.73
CA ASP A 115 11.34 -8.21 4.62
C ASP A 115 12.16 -6.93 4.69
N TYR A 116 12.75 -6.67 5.85
CA TYR A 116 13.49 -5.44 6.12
C TYR A 116 14.81 -5.36 5.33
N ASP A 117 15.55 -6.46 5.19
CA ASP A 117 16.90 -6.47 4.58
C ASP A 117 16.95 -7.19 3.23
N GLY A 118 16.06 -8.14 2.99
CA GLY A 118 16.10 -9.08 1.87
C GLY A 118 15.97 -8.42 0.49
N LEU A 119 15.42 -7.21 0.43
CA LEU A 119 15.24 -6.44 -0.80
C LEU A 119 16.40 -5.50 -1.12
N GLN A 120 17.32 -5.27 -0.18
CA GLN A 120 18.40 -4.29 -0.34
C GLN A 120 19.21 -4.46 -1.64
N PRO A 121 19.61 -5.67 -2.08
CA PRO A 121 20.39 -5.82 -3.31
C PRO A 121 19.66 -5.33 -4.57
N VAL A 122 18.35 -5.61 -4.68
CA VAL A 122 17.57 -5.23 -5.87
C VAL A 122 17.17 -3.75 -5.82
N LEU A 123 16.87 -3.21 -4.65
CA LEU A 123 16.56 -1.79 -4.48
C LEU A 123 17.80 -0.91 -4.69
N THR A 124 18.96 -1.33 -4.18
CA THR A 124 20.25 -0.69 -4.48
C THR A 124 20.52 -0.70 -6.00
N LYS A 125 20.17 -1.78 -6.71
CA LYS A 125 20.29 -1.82 -8.16
C LYS A 125 19.36 -0.82 -8.86
N ALA A 126 18.12 -0.65 -8.38
CA ALA A 126 17.19 0.36 -8.89
C ALA A 126 17.75 1.79 -8.69
N MET A 127 18.18 2.13 -7.47
CA MET A 127 18.75 3.44 -7.16
C MET A 127 20.01 3.75 -7.98
N ASN A 128 20.86 2.75 -8.26
CA ASN A 128 22.02 2.92 -9.15
C ASN A 128 21.65 3.20 -10.62
N GLN A 129 20.39 3.01 -11.01
CA GLN A 129 19.84 3.40 -12.32
C GLN A 129 19.05 4.71 -12.25
N ASP A 130 19.22 5.48 -11.18
CA ASP A 130 18.55 6.76 -10.92
C ASP A 130 17.03 6.67 -10.68
N ILE A 131 16.52 5.46 -10.44
CA ILE A 131 15.14 5.23 -10.01
C ILE A 131 15.01 5.66 -8.54
N LYS A 132 14.06 6.55 -8.25
CA LYS A 132 13.80 6.98 -6.86
C LYS A 132 13.12 5.84 -6.12
N VAL A 133 13.65 5.48 -4.96
CA VAL A 133 13.09 4.41 -4.14
C VAL A 133 12.63 4.99 -2.82
N LEU A 134 11.35 4.84 -2.52
CA LEU A 134 10.76 5.12 -1.22
C LEU A 134 10.06 3.85 -0.73
N SER A 135 9.84 3.75 0.57
CA SER A 135 8.98 2.70 1.11
C SER A 135 7.78 3.29 1.81
N LEU A 136 6.73 2.49 1.98
CA LEU A 136 5.51 2.86 2.69
C LEU A 136 4.94 1.63 3.40
N ASP A 137 4.12 1.84 4.43
CA ASP A 137 3.45 0.81 5.27
C ASP A 137 4.38 -0.15 6.02
N SER A 138 5.26 -0.85 5.31
CA SER A 138 6.27 -1.78 5.82
C SER A 138 7.63 -1.38 5.29
N ALA A 139 8.48 -0.86 6.17
CA ALA A 139 9.80 -0.40 5.80
C ALA A 139 10.71 -1.53 5.27
N VAL A 140 11.52 -1.19 4.28
CA VAL A 140 12.82 -1.83 4.02
C VAL A 140 13.88 -1.00 4.72
N ASN A 141 15.08 -1.52 5.00
CA ASN A 141 16.12 -0.77 5.72
C ASN A 141 16.49 0.57 5.06
N GLY A 142 17.00 1.52 5.86
CA GLY A 142 17.28 2.88 5.43
C GLY A 142 18.29 3.00 4.29
N ASP A 143 19.22 2.05 4.16
CA ASP A 143 20.16 2.00 3.04
C ASP A 143 19.50 1.59 1.71
N SER A 144 18.23 1.18 1.74
CA SER A 144 17.47 0.67 0.58
C SER A 144 16.39 1.62 0.09
N ARG A 145 16.27 2.82 0.68
CA ARG A 145 15.23 3.81 0.38
C ARG A 145 15.76 5.23 0.57
N MET A 146 15.04 6.22 0.04
CA MET A 146 15.31 7.64 0.26
C MET A 146 14.48 8.21 1.41
N VAL A 147 13.26 7.70 1.60
CA VAL A 147 12.35 8.07 2.69
C VAL A 147 11.35 6.94 2.94
N HIS A 148 10.78 6.86 4.15
CA HIS A 148 9.66 5.98 4.47
C HIS A 148 8.36 6.77 4.71
N ILE A 149 7.24 6.31 4.16
CA ILE A 149 5.92 6.87 4.45
C ILE A 149 5.24 5.97 5.49
N ASN A 150 5.21 6.45 6.73
CA ASN A 150 4.59 5.75 7.84
C ASN A 150 3.13 6.20 7.98
N GLN A 151 2.24 5.24 8.15
CA GLN A 151 0.83 5.47 8.44
C GLN A 151 0.58 6.25 9.74
N ALA A 152 1.44 5.99 10.74
CA ALA A 152 1.43 6.53 12.07
C ALA A 152 2.71 6.10 12.79
N ASP A 153 3.00 6.75 13.91
CA ASP A 153 4.16 6.43 14.74
C ASP A 153 4.15 4.95 15.20
N PRO A 154 5.20 4.15 14.91
CA PRO A 154 5.23 2.73 15.25
C PRO A 154 5.14 2.42 16.75
N GLU A 155 5.70 3.29 17.60
CA GLU A 155 5.60 3.17 19.06
C GLU A 155 4.16 3.36 19.50
N ALA A 156 3.49 4.41 19.03
CA ALA A 156 2.09 4.68 19.30
C ALA A 156 1.19 3.51 18.84
N ILE A 157 1.45 2.93 17.66
CA ILE A 157 0.70 1.75 17.17
C ILE A 157 0.87 0.58 18.16
N GLY A 158 2.11 0.20 18.48
CA GLY A 158 2.37 -0.96 19.35
C GLY A 158 1.80 -0.79 20.75
N ARG A 159 2.01 0.38 21.38
CA ARG A 159 1.49 0.66 22.73
C ARG A 159 -0.04 0.71 22.77
N THR A 160 -0.67 1.36 21.77
CA THR A 160 -2.14 1.46 21.69
C THR A 160 -2.80 0.09 21.67
N GLN A 161 -2.18 -0.91 21.03
CA GLN A 161 -2.73 -2.25 20.92
C GLN A 161 -2.79 -2.98 22.26
N ILE A 162 -1.76 -2.84 23.10
CA ILE A 162 -1.75 -3.40 24.45
C ILE A 162 -2.73 -2.66 25.35
N GLN A 163 -2.74 -1.32 25.28
CA GLN A 163 -3.69 -0.49 26.03
C GLN A 163 -5.14 -0.85 25.69
N ALA A 164 -5.43 -1.06 24.41
CA ALA A 164 -6.75 -1.47 23.94
C ALA A 164 -7.15 -2.83 24.48
N VAL A 165 -6.31 -3.86 24.31
CA VAL A 165 -6.68 -5.20 24.83
C VAL A 165 -6.80 -5.20 26.34
N ALA A 166 -5.93 -4.48 27.06
CA ALA A 166 -5.98 -4.33 28.50
C ALA A 166 -7.29 -3.70 28.98
N GLU A 167 -7.74 -2.63 28.31
CA GLU A 167 -9.04 -2.00 28.60
C GLU A 167 -10.20 -2.97 28.31
N ILE A 168 -10.16 -3.73 27.20
CA ILE A 168 -11.24 -4.65 26.83
C ILE A 168 -11.36 -5.83 27.81
N ILE A 169 -10.24 -6.37 28.31
CA ILE A 169 -10.24 -7.55 29.20
C ILE A 169 -10.10 -7.19 30.68
N ASP A 170 -10.32 -5.92 31.03
CA ASP A 170 -10.21 -5.42 32.40
C ASP A 170 -8.85 -5.71 33.07
N ASN A 171 -7.76 -5.64 32.29
CA ASN A 171 -6.37 -5.91 32.69
C ASN A 171 -6.10 -7.34 33.23
N GLU A 172 -6.95 -8.33 32.92
CA GLU A 172 -6.77 -9.70 33.41
C GLU A 172 -6.95 -10.76 32.31
N GLY A 173 -6.00 -11.70 32.25
CA GLY A 173 -6.15 -12.94 31.49
C GLY A 173 -5.16 -13.13 30.34
N GLN A 174 -5.30 -14.27 29.68
CA GLN A 174 -4.43 -14.67 28.58
C GLN A 174 -4.83 -13.98 27.29
N PHE A 175 -3.87 -13.46 26.54
CA PHE A 175 -4.09 -12.99 25.18
C PHE A 175 -2.99 -13.50 24.25
N ALA A 176 -3.28 -13.56 22.97
CA ALA A 176 -2.34 -13.96 21.93
C ALA A 176 -2.25 -12.87 20.86
N VAL A 177 -1.12 -12.82 20.17
CA VAL A 177 -0.97 -12.01 18.96
C VAL A 177 -1.13 -12.89 17.73
N LEU A 178 -1.99 -12.49 16.79
CA LEU A 178 -2.08 -13.09 15.46
C LEU A 178 -1.52 -12.11 14.42
N SER A 179 -0.25 -12.30 14.07
CA SER A 179 0.50 -11.46 13.15
C SER A 179 0.33 -11.88 11.69
N ALA A 180 0.96 -11.12 10.79
CA ALA A 180 1.11 -11.41 9.37
C ALA A 180 2.21 -12.47 9.13
N THR A 181 3.15 -12.23 8.22
CA THR A 181 4.33 -13.08 8.05
C THR A 181 5.32 -12.82 9.18
N SER A 182 6.19 -13.79 9.48
CA SER A 182 7.26 -13.60 10.48
C SER A 182 8.38 -12.67 10.03
N GLN A 183 8.40 -12.26 8.77
CA GLN A 183 9.42 -11.38 8.18
C GLN A 183 8.90 -9.94 7.98
N ALA A 184 7.59 -9.71 8.13
CA ALA A 184 7.00 -8.40 7.90
C ALA A 184 7.54 -7.36 8.89
N SER A 185 8.23 -6.34 8.35
CA SER A 185 8.96 -5.34 9.14
C SER A 185 8.04 -4.57 10.07
N ASN A 186 6.91 -4.08 9.56
CA ASN A 186 5.97 -3.29 10.34
C ASN A 186 5.33 -4.08 11.49
N GLN A 187 4.76 -5.25 11.22
CA GLN A 187 4.18 -6.08 12.30
C GLN A 187 5.22 -6.45 13.35
N ASN A 188 6.45 -6.79 12.95
CA ASN A 188 7.50 -7.12 13.91
C ASN A 188 7.86 -5.92 14.80
N LEU A 189 8.00 -4.72 14.23
CA LEU A 189 8.27 -3.50 14.98
C LEU A 189 7.12 -3.13 15.93
N TRP A 190 5.86 -3.25 15.49
CA TRP A 190 4.71 -2.99 16.36
C TRP A 190 4.63 -4.00 17.51
N ILE A 191 4.95 -5.27 17.25
CA ILE A 191 4.99 -6.32 18.27
C ILE A 191 6.13 -6.10 19.27
N GLU A 192 7.27 -5.57 18.84
CA GLU A 192 8.34 -5.15 19.75
C GLU A 192 7.84 -4.05 20.70
N TRP A 193 7.18 -3.01 20.18
CA TRP A 193 6.58 -1.97 21.00
C TRP A 193 5.44 -2.46 21.89
N MET A 194 4.65 -3.45 21.45
CA MET A 194 3.69 -4.15 22.31
C MET A 194 4.39 -4.84 23.49
N GLN A 195 5.51 -5.52 23.25
CA GLN A 195 6.27 -6.17 24.31
C GLN A 195 6.88 -5.15 25.27
N THR A 196 7.41 -4.03 24.76
CA THR A 196 7.89 -2.93 25.59
C THR A 196 6.77 -2.33 26.45
N GLU A 197 5.58 -2.12 25.91
CA GLU A 197 4.42 -1.64 26.67
C GLU A 197 4.05 -2.61 27.81
N LEU A 198 4.03 -3.91 27.54
CA LEU A 198 3.78 -4.95 28.56
C LEU A 198 4.82 -4.95 29.68
N GLU A 199 6.09 -4.71 29.34
CA GLU A 199 7.20 -4.68 30.30
C GLU A 199 7.21 -3.41 31.16
N GLU A 200 6.83 -2.26 30.58
CA GLU A 200 6.88 -0.94 31.23
C GLU A 200 5.58 -0.58 31.98
N GLY A 201 4.44 -1.11 31.54
CA GLY A 201 3.11 -0.80 32.06
C GLY A 201 2.67 -1.63 33.28
N ASP A 202 1.42 -1.42 33.71
CA ASP A 202 0.81 -2.13 34.85
C ASP A 202 -0.15 -3.23 34.37
N TYR A 203 0.42 -4.24 33.71
CA TYR A 203 -0.33 -5.34 33.07
C TYR A 203 -0.04 -6.71 33.73
N GLY A 204 0.31 -6.72 35.02
CA GLY A 204 0.84 -7.91 35.70
C GLY A 204 -0.10 -9.13 35.76
N ASP A 205 -1.41 -8.91 35.57
CA ASP A 205 -2.43 -9.97 35.52
C ASP A 205 -2.79 -10.38 34.07
N MET A 206 -2.15 -9.79 33.07
CA MET A 206 -2.22 -10.19 31.65
C MET A 206 -1.05 -11.09 31.27
N GLU A 207 -1.29 -12.05 30.39
CA GLU A 207 -0.26 -12.96 29.89
C GLU A 207 -0.32 -13.06 28.36
N LEU A 208 0.74 -12.60 27.68
CA LEU A 208 0.93 -12.90 26.25
C LEU A 208 1.37 -14.36 26.10
N VAL A 209 0.47 -15.22 25.64
CA VAL A 209 0.71 -16.68 25.61
C VAL A 209 1.35 -17.19 24.33
N GLU A 210 1.16 -16.48 23.21
CA GLU A 210 1.74 -16.84 21.90
C GLU A 210 1.70 -15.65 20.92
N VAL A 211 2.70 -15.59 20.03
CA VAL A 211 2.65 -14.83 18.78
C VAL A 211 2.57 -15.84 17.63
N ALA A 212 1.41 -15.91 16.98
CA ALA A 212 1.14 -16.76 15.82
C ALA A 212 1.19 -15.95 14.52
N TYR A 213 1.36 -16.63 13.37
CA TYR A 213 1.61 -15.98 12.07
C TYR A 213 0.66 -16.49 10.99
N GLY A 214 -0.31 -15.66 10.61
CA GLY A 214 -1.28 -15.92 9.55
C GLY A 214 -0.79 -15.61 8.14
N ASP A 215 0.42 -15.07 7.98
CA ASP A 215 1.07 -14.72 6.72
C ASP A 215 0.29 -13.74 5.81
N ASP A 216 -0.63 -12.94 6.35
CA ASP A 216 -1.59 -12.16 5.56
C ASP A 216 -2.41 -13.03 4.57
N LEU A 217 -2.62 -14.30 4.92
CA LEU A 217 -3.42 -15.26 4.16
C LEU A 217 -4.64 -15.69 4.99
N ARG A 218 -5.84 -15.37 4.49
CA ARG A 218 -7.11 -15.63 5.19
C ARG A 218 -7.23 -17.07 5.73
N ASP A 219 -6.98 -18.07 4.89
CA ASP A 219 -7.11 -19.48 5.27
C ASP A 219 -6.10 -19.91 6.36
N LYS A 220 -4.88 -19.34 6.30
CA LYS A 220 -3.86 -19.60 7.32
C LYS A 220 -4.23 -18.89 8.62
N SER A 221 -4.62 -17.61 8.59
CA SER A 221 -5.08 -16.86 9.77
C SER A 221 -6.26 -17.54 10.48
N VAL A 222 -7.20 -18.13 9.72
CA VAL A 222 -8.27 -18.98 10.29
C VAL A 222 -7.68 -20.18 11.02
N SER A 223 -6.78 -20.92 10.36
CA SER A 223 -6.16 -22.12 10.94
C SER A 223 -5.36 -21.81 12.22
N GLU A 224 -4.59 -20.72 12.23
CA GLU A 224 -3.84 -20.27 13.40
C GLU A 224 -4.76 -19.81 14.53
N THR A 225 -5.86 -19.11 14.22
CA THR A 225 -6.86 -18.75 15.25
C THR A 225 -7.45 -20.00 15.90
N GLU A 226 -7.81 -21.02 15.10
CA GLU A 226 -8.32 -22.28 15.65
C GLU A 226 -7.28 -23.00 16.51
N ALA A 227 -6.01 -22.95 16.12
CA ALA A 227 -4.90 -23.53 16.88
C ALA A 227 -4.69 -22.80 18.22
N LEU A 228 -4.74 -21.45 18.23
CA LEU A 228 -4.67 -20.65 19.44
C LEU A 228 -5.79 -21.02 20.42
N LEU A 229 -7.03 -21.09 19.97
CA LEU A 229 -8.19 -21.47 20.79
C LEU A 229 -8.07 -22.91 21.33
N GLN A 230 -7.45 -23.81 20.58
CA GLN A 230 -7.24 -25.19 21.02
C GLN A 230 -6.14 -25.31 22.07
N SER A 231 -5.03 -24.59 21.87
CA SER A 231 -3.85 -24.63 22.75
C SER A 231 -4.07 -23.87 24.05
N TYR A 232 -4.86 -22.80 24.01
CA TYR A 232 -5.13 -21.90 25.13
C TYR A 232 -6.64 -21.79 25.39
N PRO A 233 -7.24 -22.76 26.09
CA PRO A 233 -8.68 -22.76 26.38
C PRO A 233 -9.12 -21.62 27.30
N ASP A 234 -8.19 -20.96 28.00
CA ASP A 234 -8.44 -19.83 28.90
C ASP A 234 -8.17 -18.46 28.23
N LEU A 235 -7.89 -18.45 26.91
CA LEU A 235 -7.64 -17.25 26.12
C LEU A 235 -8.83 -16.27 26.22
N LYS A 236 -8.53 -15.00 26.52
CA LYS A 236 -9.50 -13.90 26.63
C LYS A 236 -9.51 -13.01 25.41
N ALA A 237 -8.36 -12.83 24.77
CA ALA A 237 -8.26 -11.94 23.61
C ALA A 237 -7.28 -12.43 22.56
N ILE A 238 -7.52 -12.00 21.33
CA ILE A 238 -6.55 -12.02 20.24
C ILE A 238 -6.31 -10.59 19.80
N VAL A 239 -5.05 -10.14 19.83
CA VAL A 239 -4.59 -8.88 19.25
C VAL A 239 -4.05 -9.19 17.87
N SER A 240 -4.65 -8.67 16.80
CA SER A 240 -4.20 -8.94 15.44
C SER A 240 -3.77 -7.66 14.72
N PRO A 241 -2.46 -7.36 14.67
CA PRO A 241 -1.93 -6.17 14.01
C PRO A 241 -1.86 -6.31 12.47
N THR A 242 -2.89 -6.91 11.88
CA THR A 242 -3.06 -7.12 10.43
C THR A 242 -4.55 -7.17 10.11
N THR A 243 -4.95 -6.50 9.03
CA THR A 243 -6.34 -6.45 8.55
C THR A 243 -6.87 -7.83 8.17
N VAL A 244 -6.03 -8.67 7.55
CA VAL A 244 -6.40 -10.05 7.19
C VAL A 244 -6.55 -10.93 8.42
N GLY A 245 -5.64 -10.78 9.39
CA GLY A 245 -5.66 -11.56 10.63
C GLY A 245 -6.86 -11.22 11.51
N ILE A 246 -7.17 -9.94 11.73
CA ILE A 246 -8.27 -9.52 12.60
C ILE A 246 -9.62 -9.96 12.05
N ALA A 247 -9.84 -9.84 10.74
CA ALA A 247 -11.08 -10.26 10.09
C ALA A 247 -11.24 -11.79 10.13
N ALA A 248 -10.16 -12.53 9.92
CA ALA A 248 -10.16 -13.99 10.03
C ALA A 248 -10.43 -14.47 11.47
N ALA A 249 -9.74 -13.89 12.46
CA ALA A 249 -9.93 -14.23 13.86
C ALA A 249 -11.35 -13.93 14.32
N SER A 250 -11.87 -12.74 13.99
CA SER A 250 -13.22 -12.32 14.35
C SER A 250 -14.29 -13.22 13.73
N LYS A 251 -14.06 -13.66 12.49
CA LYS A 251 -14.90 -14.67 11.85
C LYS A 251 -14.92 -15.99 12.62
N VAL A 252 -13.75 -16.50 13.02
CA VAL A 252 -13.64 -17.77 13.75
C VAL A 252 -14.35 -17.70 15.10
N ILE A 253 -14.14 -16.61 15.85
CA ILE A 253 -14.84 -16.38 17.13
C ILE A 253 -16.36 -16.34 16.92
N THR A 254 -16.80 -15.61 15.88
CA THR A 254 -18.22 -15.49 15.53
C THR A 254 -18.84 -16.85 15.19
N ASP A 255 -18.20 -17.61 14.30
CA ASP A 255 -18.69 -18.90 13.79
C ASP A 255 -18.71 -19.98 14.89
N LYS A 256 -17.79 -19.91 15.87
CA LYS A 256 -17.76 -20.84 17.01
C LYS A 256 -18.70 -20.44 18.14
N GLY A 257 -19.34 -19.27 18.06
CA GLY A 257 -20.27 -18.79 19.10
C GLY A 257 -19.57 -18.32 20.37
N LEU A 258 -18.33 -17.85 20.27
CA LEU A 258 -17.49 -17.44 21.42
C LEU A 258 -17.58 -15.94 21.72
N GLN A 259 -18.62 -15.25 21.23
CA GLN A 259 -18.85 -13.84 21.53
C GLN A 259 -18.99 -13.61 23.03
N GLY A 260 -18.25 -12.65 23.57
CA GLY A 260 -18.19 -12.37 25.01
C GLY A 260 -17.35 -13.37 25.83
N GLU A 261 -16.78 -14.41 25.20
CA GLU A 261 -15.80 -15.31 25.82
C GLU A 261 -14.37 -14.98 25.38
N VAL A 262 -14.19 -14.74 24.08
CA VAL A 262 -12.93 -14.30 23.46
C VAL A 262 -13.21 -13.07 22.61
N VAL A 263 -12.48 -11.99 22.86
CA VAL A 263 -12.55 -10.76 22.05
C VAL A 263 -11.42 -10.71 21.03
N VAL A 264 -11.60 -9.91 19.99
CA VAL A 264 -10.56 -9.62 19.00
C VAL A 264 -10.41 -8.10 18.87
N THR A 265 -9.20 -7.59 19.03
CA THR A 265 -8.85 -6.21 18.69
C THR A 265 -7.60 -6.22 17.82
N GLY A 266 -7.18 -5.06 17.30
CA GLY A 266 -6.07 -5.03 16.37
C GLY A 266 -6.17 -3.91 15.34
N LEU A 267 -5.56 -4.17 14.19
CA LEU A 267 -5.60 -3.29 13.02
C LEU A 267 -6.56 -3.86 11.97
N GLY A 268 -7.69 -3.19 11.73
CA GLY A 268 -8.75 -3.73 10.86
C GLY A 268 -9.38 -2.70 9.93
N LEU A 269 -9.78 -3.15 8.73
CA LEU A 269 -10.57 -2.32 7.82
C LEU A 269 -12.00 -2.17 8.37
N PRO A 270 -12.51 -0.93 8.49
CA PRO A 270 -13.92 -0.68 8.82
C PRO A 270 -14.90 -1.52 7.99
N SER A 271 -14.67 -1.64 6.67
CA SER A 271 -15.53 -2.42 5.76
C SER A 271 -15.62 -3.91 6.11
N GLU A 272 -14.53 -4.50 6.59
CA GLU A 272 -14.48 -5.92 6.97
C GLU A 272 -14.85 -6.17 8.44
N MET A 273 -14.71 -5.15 9.29
CA MET A 273 -14.87 -5.26 10.74
C MET A 273 -16.24 -4.83 11.26
N ALA A 274 -17.02 -4.10 10.46
CA ALA A 274 -18.32 -3.56 10.89
C ALA A 274 -19.26 -4.60 11.50
N GLU A 275 -19.35 -5.81 10.93
CA GLU A 275 -20.18 -6.87 11.50
C GLU A 275 -19.69 -7.32 12.88
N TYR A 276 -18.37 -7.41 13.07
CA TYR A 276 -17.75 -7.92 14.30
C TYR A 276 -17.74 -6.88 15.42
N ILE A 277 -17.72 -5.59 15.08
CA ILE A 277 -17.99 -4.52 16.03
C ILE A 277 -19.44 -4.60 16.50
N ASN A 278 -20.40 -4.65 15.55
CA ASN A 278 -21.83 -4.68 15.86
C ASN A 278 -22.26 -5.93 16.65
N ASN A 279 -21.54 -7.05 16.51
CA ASN A 279 -21.86 -8.30 17.22
C ASN A 279 -21.06 -8.49 18.53
N GLY A 280 -20.18 -7.54 18.89
CA GLY A 280 -19.43 -7.52 20.14
C GLY A 280 -18.18 -8.41 20.17
N VAL A 281 -17.79 -9.05 19.07
CA VAL A 281 -16.50 -9.77 18.98
C VAL A 281 -15.33 -8.81 19.05
N SER A 282 -15.46 -7.64 18.44
CA SER A 282 -14.44 -6.60 18.43
C SER A 282 -15.01 -5.30 18.99
N PRO A 283 -14.93 -5.07 20.32
CA PRO A 283 -15.49 -3.85 20.93
C PRO A 283 -14.97 -2.56 20.27
N TRP A 284 -13.67 -2.54 19.94
CA TRP A 284 -13.07 -1.54 19.08
C TRP A 284 -11.78 -2.08 18.46
N MET A 285 -11.35 -1.42 17.39
CA MET A 285 -10.09 -1.66 16.70
C MET A 285 -9.49 -0.33 16.23
N TYR A 286 -8.31 -0.37 15.65
CA TYR A 286 -7.62 0.83 15.15
C TYR A 286 -7.24 0.64 13.69
N LEU A 287 -7.06 1.75 12.99
CA LEU A 287 -6.37 1.78 11.70
C LEU A 287 -6.01 3.24 11.39
N TRP A 288 -5.97 3.56 10.11
CA TRP A 288 -5.74 4.83 9.43
C TRP A 288 -6.40 4.66 8.05
N ASN A 289 -6.43 5.72 7.25
CA ASN A 289 -6.97 5.62 5.89
C ASN A 289 -5.90 5.07 4.93
N PRO A 290 -6.02 3.83 4.40
CA PRO A 290 -5.05 3.28 3.45
C PRO A 290 -4.98 4.08 2.14
N LEU A 291 -6.08 4.70 1.71
CA LEU A 291 -6.08 5.56 0.53
C LEU A 291 -5.12 6.75 0.73
N ASP A 292 -5.13 7.35 1.92
CA ASP A 292 -4.28 8.51 2.23
C ASP A 292 -2.81 8.11 2.35
N VAL A 293 -2.50 6.90 2.84
CA VAL A 293 -1.13 6.35 2.87
C VAL A 293 -0.57 6.24 1.44
N GLY A 294 -1.32 5.62 0.55
CA GLY A 294 -0.93 5.48 -0.85
C GLY A 294 -0.84 6.83 -1.57
N TYR A 295 -1.81 7.72 -1.34
CA TYR A 295 -1.86 9.05 -1.93
C TYR A 295 -0.64 9.90 -1.51
N LEU A 296 -0.33 9.93 -0.22
CA LEU A 296 0.86 10.60 0.31
C LEU A 296 2.15 10.03 -0.30
N ALA A 297 2.24 8.71 -0.45
CA ALA A 297 3.39 8.08 -1.10
C ALA A 297 3.51 8.42 -2.59
N GLY A 298 2.40 8.60 -3.30
CA GLY A 298 2.40 9.08 -4.69
C GLY A 298 3.02 10.47 -4.81
N TYR A 299 2.58 11.41 -3.97
CA TYR A 299 3.16 12.76 -3.93
C TYR A 299 4.61 12.79 -3.47
N ALA A 300 4.98 11.98 -2.47
CA ALA A 300 6.37 11.88 -2.04
C ALA A 300 7.27 11.32 -3.15
N ALA A 301 6.78 10.32 -3.91
CA ALA A 301 7.50 9.76 -5.05
C ALA A 301 7.75 10.82 -6.14
N ASP A 302 6.73 11.61 -6.46
CA ASP A 302 6.83 12.70 -7.43
C ASP A 302 7.78 13.81 -6.96
N ALA A 303 7.67 14.24 -5.69
CA ALA A 303 8.56 15.24 -5.10
C ALA A 303 10.04 14.80 -5.14
N LEU A 304 10.32 13.49 -5.01
CA LEU A 304 11.67 12.92 -5.18
C LEU A 304 12.13 12.93 -6.64
N VAL A 305 11.23 12.65 -7.59
CA VAL A 305 11.53 12.64 -9.04
C VAL A 305 11.78 14.05 -9.56
N GLU A 306 10.94 15.01 -9.18
CA GLU A 306 11.07 16.43 -9.54
C GLU A 306 12.18 17.15 -8.78
N GLY A 307 12.74 16.52 -7.74
CA GLY A 307 13.83 17.07 -6.93
C GLY A 307 13.38 18.20 -6.00
N GLU A 308 12.09 18.26 -5.67
CA GLU A 308 11.55 19.13 -4.61
C GLU A 308 12.05 18.68 -3.24
N ILE A 309 12.13 17.36 -3.03
CA ILE A 309 12.74 16.76 -1.85
C ILE A 309 13.86 15.79 -2.24
N SER A 310 14.80 15.62 -1.33
CA SER A 310 15.89 14.64 -1.40
C SER A 310 15.67 13.45 -0.46
N GLY A 311 14.72 13.55 0.46
CA GLY A 311 14.49 12.59 1.54
C GLY A 311 15.31 12.89 2.79
N GLU A 312 15.91 14.08 2.89
CA GLU A 312 16.66 14.53 4.07
C GLU A 312 15.73 15.21 5.09
N VAL A 313 16.12 15.17 6.37
CA VAL A 313 15.35 15.79 7.45
C VAL A 313 15.16 17.30 7.20
N GLY A 314 13.91 17.75 7.31
CA GLY A 314 13.51 19.14 7.09
C GLY A 314 13.11 19.45 5.64
N ASP A 315 13.19 18.49 4.71
CA ASP A 315 12.54 18.59 3.41
C ASP A 315 11.02 18.69 3.61
N THR A 316 10.34 19.51 2.80
CA THR A 316 8.89 19.70 2.86
C THR A 316 8.28 19.65 1.46
N PHE A 317 7.08 19.09 1.33
CA PHE A 317 6.35 19.02 0.06
C PHE A 317 4.83 19.10 0.30
N GLU A 318 4.08 19.49 -0.73
CA GLU A 318 2.61 19.52 -0.70
C GLU A 318 2.02 18.23 -1.31
N ALA A 319 1.22 17.51 -0.53
CA ALA A 319 0.58 16.26 -0.91
C ALA A 319 -0.91 16.48 -1.25
N GLY A 320 -1.18 17.24 -2.31
CA GLY A 320 -2.54 17.47 -2.82
C GLY A 320 -3.52 17.93 -1.74
N ASP A 321 -4.64 17.21 -1.59
CA ASP A 321 -5.67 17.53 -0.59
C ASP A 321 -5.25 17.21 0.86
N LEU A 322 -4.18 16.44 1.09
CA LEU A 322 -3.63 16.17 2.42
C LEU A 322 -2.81 17.36 2.97
N GLY A 323 -2.39 18.28 2.11
CA GLY A 323 -1.63 19.47 2.47
C GLY A 323 -0.12 19.23 2.66
N SER A 324 0.50 20.02 3.53
CA SER A 324 1.96 20.08 3.67
C SER A 324 2.51 19.01 4.63
N TYR A 325 3.55 18.31 4.21
CA TYR A 325 4.26 17.31 5.01
C TYR A 325 5.76 17.63 5.10
N GLU A 326 6.39 17.18 6.19
CA GLU A 326 7.82 17.33 6.47
C GLU A 326 8.47 15.95 6.62
N VAL A 327 9.68 15.82 6.08
CA VAL A 327 10.55 14.66 6.30
C VAL A 327 11.21 14.78 7.67
N THR A 328 10.99 13.80 8.54
CA THR A 328 11.55 13.72 9.89
C THR A 328 12.56 12.59 10.03
N GLU A 329 13.31 12.59 11.13
CA GLU A 329 14.25 11.50 11.47
C GLU A 329 13.47 10.27 11.94
N SER A 330 13.85 9.09 11.44
CA SER A 330 13.39 7.78 11.93
C SER A 330 14.56 7.00 12.52
N GLU A 331 14.32 5.84 13.14
CA GLU A 331 15.39 5.05 13.80
C GLU A 331 16.56 4.70 12.85
N ASP A 332 16.24 4.36 11.60
CA ASP A 332 17.20 3.86 10.60
C ASP A 332 17.31 4.75 9.36
N GLY A 333 16.78 5.98 9.38
CA GLY A 333 16.77 6.86 8.22
C GLY A 333 15.86 8.06 8.39
N THR A 334 14.99 8.27 7.40
CA THR A 334 13.99 9.33 7.43
C THR A 334 12.59 8.79 7.14
N GLU A 335 11.60 9.54 7.59
CA GLU A 335 10.20 9.22 7.40
C GLU A 335 9.33 10.45 7.15
N VAL A 336 8.12 10.21 6.69
CA VAL A 336 6.98 11.13 6.70
C VAL A 336 5.85 10.42 7.41
N LEU A 337 5.32 11.03 8.46
CA LEU A 337 4.19 10.49 9.23
C LEU A 337 2.87 11.02 8.69
N LEU A 338 1.97 10.13 8.26
CA LEU A 338 0.64 10.50 7.79
C LEU A 338 -0.19 11.11 8.93
N GLY A 339 -0.24 10.46 10.10
CA GLY A 339 -1.05 10.91 11.23
C GLY A 339 -0.99 9.99 12.45
N GLU A 340 -2.07 10.00 13.24
CA GLU A 340 -2.22 9.14 14.42
C GLU A 340 -3.14 7.95 14.10
N PRO A 341 -3.02 6.81 14.82
CA PRO A 341 -3.97 5.72 14.71
C PRO A 341 -5.38 6.19 15.09
N PHE A 342 -6.36 5.85 14.26
CA PHE A 342 -7.77 6.19 14.47
C PHE A 342 -8.52 5.00 15.06
N ARG A 343 -9.26 5.23 16.16
CA ARG A 343 -10.10 4.23 16.81
C ARG A 343 -11.43 4.09 16.06
N PHE A 344 -11.82 2.85 15.78
CA PHE A 344 -13.14 2.51 15.26
C PHE A 344 -13.91 1.66 16.26
N ASP A 345 -15.14 2.07 16.53
CA ASP A 345 -16.06 1.43 17.46
C ASP A 345 -17.51 1.63 17.00
N GLU A 346 -18.47 1.19 17.81
CA GLU A 346 -19.90 1.25 17.44
C GLU A 346 -20.40 2.66 17.11
N ASP A 347 -19.75 3.71 17.60
CA ASP A 347 -20.20 5.09 17.41
C ASP A 347 -19.85 5.65 16.01
N ASN A 348 -18.81 5.13 15.36
CA ASN A 348 -18.30 5.67 14.10
C ASN A 348 -18.18 4.65 12.95
N ILE A 349 -18.28 3.34 13.23
CA ILE A 349 -18.01 2.29 12.24
C ILE A 349 -18.91 2.36 11.00
N ASP A 350 -20.16 2.80 11.17
CA ASP A 350 -21.13 2.91 10.08
C ASP A 350 -20.78 4.01 9.05
N GLU A 351 -20.01 5.02 9.46
CA GLU A 351 -19.51 6.06 8.56
C GLU A 351 -18.32 5.55 7.73
N TRP A 352 -17.38 4.87 8.39
CA TRP A 352 -16.10 4.51 7.79
C TRP A 352 -16.14 3.24 6.94
N LYS A 353 -17.06 2.30 7.22
CA LYS A 353 -17.16 1.03 6.47
C LYS A 353 -17.46 1.19 4.98
N GLU A 354 -18.01 2.33 4.58
CA GLU A 354 -18.32 2.64 3.18
C GLU A 354 -17.10 3.24 2.44
N ILE A 355 -16.02 3.56 3.17
CA ILE A 355 -14.81 4.21 2.62
C ILE A 355 -13.72 3.15 2.35
N TYR A 356 -13.33 2.38 3.37
CA TYR A 356 -12.28 1.36 3.26
C TYR A 356 -12.49 0.14 4.14
#